data_AF-A0A532B1C1-F1
#
_entry.id   AF-A0A532B1C1-F1
#
_cell.length_a   1.000
_cell.length_b   1.000
_cell.length_c   1.000
_cell.angle_alpha   90.00
_cell.angle_beta   90.00
_cell.angle_gamma   90.00
#
_symmetry.space_group_name_H-M   'P 1'
#
loop_
_entity.id
_entity.type
_entity.pdbx_description
1 polymer ?
#
loop_
_entity_poly.entity_id
_entity_poly.type
_entity_poly.pdbx_seq_one_letter_code
_entity_poly.pdbx_strand_id
1 'polypeptide(L)'
;IQGIRELLGVQPGAPIPSALIGDVKMGTTVATNALLERKGDRVLLLITKGFRDALRIAYQARPDIFAKQIILPEQLYERVVEIDERVRADGSVERLLDIAAVRPAIEQAKADGIDAVAIVLMHAWKHPEHEKAVAKVCRKLGFSQVSVSHEVSPLIKLVGRGDTTVVDAYLSPILARYVHRVAAELGAAPISPLEGEMAAHQPEGVISEGTARVSNP
;
A
#
# COMPACT_ATOMS: atom_id res chain seq x y z
N ILE A 1 8.54 24.03 -4.34
CA ILE A 1 8.16 25.00 -5.41
C ILE A 1 8.96 26.29 -5.35
N GLN A 2 9.01 26.98 -4.20
CA GLN A 2 9.79 28.21 -4.06
C GLN A 2 11.26 28.08 -4.50
N GLY A 3 11.96 27.01 -4.07
CA GLY A 3 13.33 26.77 -4.52
C GLY A 3 13.49 26.57 -6.04
N ILE A 4 12.49 26.01 -6.73
CA ILE A 4 12.51 25.88 -8.20
C ILE A 4 12.37 27.25 -8.85
N ARG A 5 11.50 28.12 -8.32
CA ARG A 5 11.33 29.50 -8.81
C ARG A 5 12.61 30.30 -8.70
N GLU A 6 13.28 30.19 -7.56
CA GLU A 6 14.56 30.87 -7.29
C GLU A 6 15.65 30.38 -8.24
N LEU A 7 15.79 29.07 -8.42
CA LEU A 7 16.78 28.48 -9.34
C LEU A 7 16.54 28.85 -10.80
N LEU A 8 15.28 28.99 -11.22
CA LEU A 8 14.91 29.39 -12.58
C LEU A 8 14.82 30.91 -12.76
N GLY A 9 15.05 31.72 -11.72
CA GLY A 9 14.94 33.17 -11.77
C GLY A 9 13.52 33.68 -12.06
N VAL A 10 12.50 32.90 -11.72
CA VAL A 10 11.08 33.20 -11.99
C VAL A 10 10.54 34.15 -10.92
N GLN A 11 9.94 35.26 -11.34
CA GLN A 11 9.33 36.24 -10.43
C GLN A 11 8.20 35.60 -9.57
N PRO A 12 7.97 36.08 -8.35
CA PRO A 12 6.85 35.64 -7.53
C PRO A 12 5.51 35.78 -8.28
N GLY A 13 4.70 34.73 -8.29
CA GLY A 13 3.40 34.71 -8.96
C GLY A 13 3.42 34.47 -10.47
N ALA A 14 4.58 34.53 -11.14
CA ALA A 14 4.67 34.17 -12.56
C ALA A 14 4.54 32.64 -12.75
N PRO A 15 4.01 32.14 -13.87
CA PRO A 15 3.97 30.71 -14.14
C PRO A 15 5.38 30.13 -14.26
N ILE A 16 5.60 28.92 -13.75
CA ILE A 16 6.88 28.23 -13.87
C ILE A 16 7.00 27.68 -15.30
N PRO A 17 8.11 27.94 -16.02
CA PRO A 17 8.32 27.41 -17.36
C PRO A 17 8.65 25.91 -17.29
N SER A 18 7.62 25.06 -17.22
CA SER A 18 7.75 23.60 -17.10
C SER A 18 8.61 22.96 -18.20
N ALA A 19 8.65 23.56 -19.39
CA ALA A 19 9.49 23.11 -20.51
C ALA A 19 11.00 23.13 -20.21
N LEU A 20 11.46 23.85 -19.18
CA LEU A 20 12.86 23.89 -18.75
C LEU A 20 13.19 22.80 -17.71
N ILE A 21 12.20 22.02 -17.28
CA ILE A 21 12.34 21.01 -16.24
C ILE A 21 12.26 19.63 -16.91
N GLY A 22 13.35 18.86 -16.85
CA GLY A 22 13.37 17.49 -17.37
C GLY A 22 12.60 16.52 -16.48
N ASP A 23 12.99 16.42 -15.22
CA ASP A 23 12.37 15.54 -14.21
C ASP A 23 12.25 16.23 -12.86
N VAL A 24 11.26 15.84 -12.07
CA VAL A 24 11.09 16.27 -10.68
C VAL A 24 11.08 15.05 -9.78
N LYS A 25 12.12 14.91 -8.95
CA LYS A 25 12.17 13.91 -7.89
C LYS A 25 11.81 14.56 -6.57
N MET A 26 10.87 13.97 -5.83
CA MET A 26 10.42 14.51 -4.56
C MET A 26 10.59 13.49 -3.44
N GLY A 27 11.39 13.86 -2.45
CA GLY A 27 11.32 13.25 -1.12
C GLY A 27 10.37 14.07 -0.26
N THR A 28 9.38 13.44 0.36
CA THR A 28 8.44 14.12 1.25
C THR A 28 8.13 13.27 2.47
N THR A 29 7.82 13.93 3.59
CA THR A 29 7.41 13.30 4.84
C THR A 29 5.90 13.13 4.97
N VAL A 30 5.13 13.50 3.93
CA VAL A 30 3.65 13.44 3.94
C VAL A 30 3.14 12.04 4.28
N ALA A 31 3.71 10.99 3.68
CA ALA A 31 3.34 9.59 3.98
C ALA A 31 3.60 9.24 5.45
N THR A 32 4.81 9.48 5.93
CA THR A 32 5.22 9.13 7.29
C THR A 32 4.40 9.88 8.33
N ASN A 33 4.16 11.18 8.14
CA ASN A 33 3.34 11.98 9.04
C ASN A 33 1.88 11.51 9.02
N ALA A 34 1.33 11.20 7.85
CA ALA A 34 -0.03 10.65 7.77
C ALA A 34 -0.15 9.31 8.50
N LEU A 35 0.88 8.47 8.46
CA LEU A 35 0.92 7.21 9.19
C LEU A 35 1.00 7.43 10.71
N LEU A 36 1.89 8.33 11.16
CA LEU A 36 2.08 8.65 12.58
C LEU A 36 0.87 9.35 13.20
N GLU A 37 0.25 10.27 12.46
CA GLU A 37 -0.91 11.05 12.90
C GLU A 37 -2.25 10.35 12.61
N ARG A 38 -2.23 9.17 11.98
CA ARG A 38 -3.43 8.41 11.57
C ARG A 38 -4.40 9.23 10.70
N LYS A 39 -3.85 9.97 9.74
CA LYS A 39 -4.60 10.85 8.83
C LYS A 39 -4.69 10.33 7.39
N GLY A 40 -4.68 9.02 7.21
CA GLY A 40 -4.97 8.37 5.92
C GLY A 40 -6.45 8.12 5.67
N ASP A 41 -6.73 7.64 4.46
CA ASP A 41 -8.10 7.40 4.02
C ASP A 41 -8.62 6.09 4.63
N ARG A 42 -9.94 6.00 4.85
CA ARG A 42 -10.56 4.80 5.44
C ARG A 42 -10.43 3.62 4.46
N VAL A 43 -9.95 2.47 4.95
CA VAL A 43 -9.66 1.29 4.12
C VAL A 43 -10.59 0.12 4.44
N LEU A 44 -11.13 -0.50 3.38
CA LEU A 44 -11.77 -1.80 3.39
C LEU A 44 -10.74 -2.89 3.09
N LEU A 45 -10.65 -3.92 3.92
CA LEU A 45 -9.86 -5.12 3.63
C LEU A 45 -10.75 -6.22 3.04
N LEU A 46 -10.42 -6.66 1.84
CA LEU A 46 -10.98 -7.85 1.21
C LEU A 46 -9.98 -9.00 1.33
N ILE A 47 -10.37 -10.08 2.00
CA ILE A 47 -9.46 -11.18 2.31
C ILE A 47 -10.15 -12.53 2.14
N THR A 48 -9.38 -13.58 1.85
CA THR A 48 -9.90 -14.95 1.79
C THR A 48 -10.63 -15.34 3.09
N LYS A 49 -11.77 -16.00 2.98
CA LYS A 49 -12.56 -16.50 4.11
C LYS A 49 -11.74 -17.44 5.01
N GLY A 50 -11.91 -17.26 6.32
CA GLY A 50 -11.12 -17.89 7.38
C GLY A 50 -9.86 -17.11 7.75
N PHE A 51 -9.54 -16.01 7.06
CA PHE A 51 -8.35 -15.18 7.31
C PHE A 51 -8.70 -13.76 7.77
N ARG A 52 -9.95 -13.51 8.17
CA ARG A 52 -10.43 -12.22 8.70
C ARG A 52 -9.43 -11.51 9.62
N ASP A 53 -8.94 -12.24 10.61
CA ASP A 53 -8.10 -11.70 11.67
C ASP A 53 -6.60 -11.89 11.41
N ALA A 54 -6.19 -12.35 10.23
CA ALA A 54 -4.80 -12.72 9.94
C ALA A 54 -3.82 -11.54 10.15
N LEU A 55 -4.18 -10.34 9.69
CA LEU A 55 -3.34 -9.14 9.87
C LEU A 55 -3.38 -8.62 11.30
N ARG A 56 -4.52 -8.76 11.99
CA ARG A 56 -4.64 -8.40 13.41
C ARG A 56 -3.79 -9.29 14.31
N ILE A 57 -3.76 -10.60 14.04
CA ILE A 57 -2.95 -11.58 14.78
C ILE A 57 -1.47 -11.41 14.43
N ALA A 58 -1.17 -11.08 13.17
CA ALA A 58 0.16 -10.93 12.62
C ALA A 58 1.05 -12.15 12.93
N TYR A 59 2.27 -11.93 13.43
CA TYR A 59 3.22 -12.99 13.79
C TYR A 59 3.24 -13.30 15.29
N GLN A 60 2.33 -12.73 16.08
CA GLN A 60 2.30 -12.85 17.55
C GLN A 60 3.65 -12.54 18.24
N ALA A 61 4.50 -11.74 17.60
CA ALA A 61 5.76 -11.31 18.19
C ALA A 61 5.45 -10.51 19.47
N ARG A 62 6.19 -10.79 20.55
CA ARG A 62 6.08 -10.07 21.83
C ARG A 62 7.34 -9.21 22.01
N PRO A 63 7.29 -7.91 21.66
CA PRO A 63 8.44 -7.02 21.84
C PRO A 63 8.86 -6.94 23.30
N ASP A 64 7.88 -6.90 24.20
CA ASP A 64 8.06 -7.10 25.63
C ASP A 64 7.50 -8.47 26.03
N ILE A 65 8.38 -9.45 26.16
CA ILE A 65 8.02 -10.85 26.43
C ILE A 65 7.38 -11.05 27.82
N PHE A 66 7.61 -10.13 28.76
CA PHE A 66 7.14 -10.20 30.15
C PHE A 66 5.96 -9.29 30.45
N ALA A 67 5.54 -8.44 29.50
CA ALA A 67 4.35 -7.61 29.65
C ALA A 67 3.12 -8.47 29.97
N LYS A 68 2.49 -8.22 31.12
CA LYS A 68 1.25 -8.89 31.54
C LYS A 68 0.04 -8.44 30.72
N GLN A 69 0.09 -7.22 30.19
CA GLN A 69 -0.93 -6.64 29.34
C GLN A 69 -0.34 -6.46 27.93
N ILE A 70 -0.87 -7.20 26.96
CA ILE A 70 -0.46 -7.10 25.56
C ILE A 70 -1.33 -6.03 24.89
N ILE A 71 -0.69 -4.98 24.36
CA ILE A 71 -1.36 -3.93 23.59
C ILE A 71 -1.09 -4.20 22.11
N LEU A 72 -2.15 -4.54 21.38
CA LEU A 72 -2.08 -4.74 19.93
C LEU A 72 -2.05 -3.38 19.22
N PRO A 73 -1.23 -3.22 18.17
CA PRO A 73 -1.27 -2.03 17.33
C PRO A 73 -2.66 -1.86 16.70
N GLU A 74 -3.11 -0.60 16.66
CA GLU A 74 -4.32 -0.24 15.94
C GLU A 74 -4.15 -0.48 14.44
N GLN A 75 -5.17 -1.11 13.84
CA GLN A 75 -5.18 -1.52 12.45
C GLN A 75 -5.46 -0.33 11.53
N LEU A 76 -4.85 -0.32 10.34
CA LEU A 76 -5.05 0.74 9.34
C LEU A 76 -6.32 0.54 8.49
N TYR A 77 -6.90 -0.66 8.50
CA TYR A 77 -8.19 -0.96 7.89
C TYR A 77 -9.31 -0.87 8.93
N GLU A 78 -10.47 -0.38 8.49
CA GLU A 78 -11.63 -0.17 9.36
C GLU A 78 -12.59 -1.36 9.32
N ARG A 79 -12.76 -1.97 8.14
CA ARG A 79 -13.72 -3.06 7.91
C ARG A 79 -13.05 -4.20 7.16
N VAL A 80 -13.48 -5.43 7.47
CA VAL A 80 -13.03 -6.64 6.78
C VAL A 80 -14.24 -7.34 6.17
N VAL A 81 -14.14 -7.65 4.88
CA VAL A 81 -15.07 -8.52 4.17
C VAL A 81 -14.32 -9.75 3.70
N GLU A 82 -14.81 -10.91 4.12
CA GLU A 82 -14.27 -12.19 3.70
C GLU A 82 -14.87 -12.61 2.37
N ILE A 83 -14.02 -13.03 1.44
CA ILE A 83 -14.41 -13.57 0.14
C ILE A 83 -14.32 -15.09 0.21
N ASP A 84 -15.39 -15.77 -0.20
CA ASP A 84 -15.46 -17.23 -0.18
C ASP A 84 -14.82 -17.82 -1.43
N GLU A 85 -13.50 -17.68 -1.55
CA GLU A 85 -12.69 -18.28 -2.62
C GLU A 85 -11.50 -19.06 -2.05
N ARG A 86 -10.93 -19.98 -2.84
CA ARG A 86 -9.70 -20.68 -2.43
C ARG A 86 -8.92 -21.18 -3.65
N VAL A 87 -7.68 -20.72 -3.77
CA VAL A 87 -6.68 -21.26 -4.68
C VAL A 87 -5.59 -21.93 -3.85
N ARG A 88 -5.16 -23.13 -4.24
CA ARG A 88 -4.08 -23.86 -3.57
C ARG A 88 -2.72 -23.40 -4.06
N ALA A 89 -1.65 -23.80 -3.35
CA ALA A 89 -0.28 -23.44 -3.71
C ALA A 89 0.19 -24.01 -5.07
N ASP A 90 -0.45 -25.06 -5.56
CA ASP A 90 -0.22 -25.66 -6.88
C ASP A 90 -1.02 -24.97 -8.00
N GLY A 91 -1.89 -24.01 -7.66
CA GLY A 91 -2.76 -23.29 -8.58
C GLY A 91 -4.11 -23.94 -8.82
N SER A 92 -4.40 -25.11 -8.22
CA SER A 92 -5.72 -25.71 -8.30
C SER A 92 -6.74 -24.86 -7.55
N VAL A 93 -7.91 -24.66 -8.15
CA VAL A 93 -9.01 -23.92 -7.54
C VAL A 93 -9.81 -24.89 -6.67
N GLU A 94 -9.66 -24.74 -5.35
CA GLU A 94 -10.42 -25.50 -4.36
C GLU A 94 -11.82 -24.94 -4.17
N ARG A 95 -11.95 -23.61 -4.28
CA ARG A 95 -13.24 -22.92 -4.23
C ARG A 95 -13.25 -21.77 -5.22
N LEU A 96 -14.25 -21.80 -6.10
CA LEU A 96 -14.49 -20.76 -7.08
C LEU A 96 -14.78 -19.43 -6.38
N LEU A 97 -14.35 -18.35 -7.01
CA LEU A 97 -14.62 -17.01 -6.54
C LEU A 97 -16.11 -16.67 -6.69
N ASP A 98 -16.80 -16.42 -5.58
CA ASP A 98 -18.16 -15.89 -5.55
C ASP A 98 -18.17 -14.40 -5.19
N ILE A 99 -17.97 -13.54 -6.19
CA ILE A 99 -18.02 -12.08 -6.02
C ILE A 99 -19.46 -11.62 -5.73
N ALA A 100 -20.46 -12.32 -6.27
CA ALA A 100 -21.85 -11.89 -6.17
C ALA A 100 -22.33 -11.90 -4.71
N ALA A 101 -21.91 -12.90 -3.93
CA ALA A 101 -22.22 -13.00 -2.51
C ALA A 101 -21.65 -11.85 -1.66
N VAL A 102 -20.47 -11.34 -2.00
CA VAL A 102 -19.79 -10.28 -1.21
C VAL A 102 -20.09 -8.87 -1.71
N ARG A 103 -20.62 -8.73 -2.93
CA ARG A 103 -20.90 -7.44 -3.56
C ARG A 103 -21.76 -6.51 -2.68
N PRO A 104 -22.85 -6.95 -2.02
CA PRO A 104 -23.63 -6.06 -1.15
C PRO A 104 -22.83 -5.49 0.01
N ALA A 105 -21.93 -6.29 0.60
CA ALA A 105 -21.08 -5.83 1.70
C ALA A 105 -20.03 -4.79 1.24
N ILE A 106 -19.50 -4.96 0.03
CA ILE A 106 -18.58 -4.00 -0.60
C ILE A 106 -19.30 -2.68 -0.93
N GLU A 107 -20.51 -2.77 -1.51
CA GLU A 107 -21.33 -1.60 -1.81
C GLU A 107 -21.73 -0.84 -0.54
N GLN A 108 -22.11 -1.54 0.52
CA GLN A 108 -22.42 -0.92 1.81
C GLN A 108 -21.19 -0.24 2.42
N ALA A 109 -20.01 -0.88 2.37
CA ALA A 109 -18.78 -0.25 2.85
C ALA A 109 -18.48 1.07 2.11
N LYS A 110 -18.72 1.10 0.80
CA LYS A 110 -18.59 2.32 0.01
C LYS A 110 -19.62 3.38 0.41
N ALA A 111 -20.89 2.98 0.56
CA ALA A 111 -21.96 3.88 1.00
C ALA A 111 -21.69 4.49 2.38
N ASP A 112 -21.03 3.75 3.26
CA ASP A 112 -20.61 4.21 4.59
C ASP A 112 -19.38 5.14 4.55
N GLY A 113 -18.86 5.47 3.35
CA GLY A 113 -17.77 6.43 3.15
C GLY A 113 -16.37 5.83 3.17
N ILE A 114 -16.22 4.51 3.01
CA ILE A 114 -14.91 3.87 2.80
C ILE A 114 -14.59 3.89 1.31
N ASP A 115 -13.53 4.59 0.90
CA ASP A 115 -13.24 4.84 -0.52
C ASP A 115 -11.91 4.23 -1.02
N ALA A 116 -11.13 3.65 -0.11
CA ALA A 116 -9.95 2.85 -0.43
C ALA A 116 -10.18 1.37 -0.09
N VAL A 117 -9.65 0.47 -0.91
CA VAL A 117 -9.74 -0.97 -0.68
C VAL A 117 -8.39 -1.66 -0.87
N ALA A 118 -8.05 -2.54 0.08
CA ALA A 118 -6.93 -3.45 0.02
C ALA A 118 -7.44 -4.86 -0.25
N ILE A 119 -6.92 -5.53 -1.28
CA ILE A 119 -7.35 -6.87 -1.69
C ILE A 119 -6.19 -7.82 -1.45
N VAL A 120 -6.37 -8.80 -0.57
CA VAL A 120 -5.33 -9.73 -0.12
C VAL A 120 -5.87 -11.15 -0.09
N LEU A 121 -5.72 -11.89 -1.18
CA LEU A 121 -6.18 -13.28 -1.26
C LEU A 121 -5.02 -14.27 -1.10
N MET A 122 -5.32 -15.45 -0.57
CA MET A 122 -4.37 -16.54 -0.39
C MET A 122 -3.76 -16.97 -1.73
N HIS A 123 -2.44 -17.16 -1.74
CA HIS A 123 -1.65 -17.57 -2.92
C HIS A 123 -1.72 -16.65 -4.16
N ALA A 124 -2.31 -15.45 -4.04
CA ALA A 124 -2.45 -14.51 -5.14
C ALA A 124 -1.11 -14.00 -5.71
N TRP A 125 -0.03 -14.02 -4.90
CA TRP A 125 1.34 -13.73 -5.35
C TRP A 125 1.79 -14.59 -6.54
N LYS A 126 1.19 -15.77 -6.73
CA LYS A 126 1.46 -16.68 -7.86
C LYS A 126 0.26 -16.85 -8.78
N HIS A 127 -0.95 -16.83 -8.22
CA HIS A 127 -2.20 -17.09 -8.93
C HIS A 127 -3.17 -15.90 -8.76
N PRO A 128 -2.94 -14.78 -9.48
CA PRO A 128 -3.59 -13.49 -9.20
C PRO A 128 -5.01 -13.35 -9.75
N GLU A 129 -5.52 -14.34 -10.48
CA GLU A 129 -6.75 -14.21 -11.27
C GLU A 129 -7.98 -13.83 -10.44
N HIS A 130 -8.10 -14.38 -9.23
CA HIS A 130 -9.18 -13.99 -8.32
C HIS A 130 -9.05 -12.55 -7.84
N GLU A 131 -7.84 -12.10 -7.48
CA GLU A 131 -7.59 -10.71 -7.08
C GLU A 131 -7.89 -9.72 -8.20
N LYS A 132 -7.47 -10.02 -9.42
CA LYS A 132 -7.77 -9.21 -10.61
C LYS A 132 -9.27 -9.07 -10.84
N ALA A 133 -10.02 -10.16 -10.68
CA ALA A 133 -11.47 -10.16 -10.84
C ALA A 133 -12.15 -9.29 -9.77
N VAL A 134 -11.76 -9.42 -8.50
CA VAL A 134 -12.27 -8.58 -7.40
C VAL A 134 -11.90 -7.12 -7.63
N ALA A 135 -10.65 -6.82 -8.00
CA ALA A 135 -10.18 -5.46 -8.27
C ALA A 135 -11.00 -4.80 -9.37
N LYS A 136 -11.32 -5.53 -10.45
CA LYS A 136 -12.19 -5.03 -11.53
C LYS A 136 -13.58 -4.64 -11.02
N VAL A 137 -14.14 -5.42 -10.10
CA VAL A 137 -15.44 -5.08 -9.48
C VAL A 137 -15.32 -3.86 -8.59
N CYS A 138 -14.33 -3.77 -7.71
CA CYS A 138 -14.13 -2.59 -6.86
C CYS A 138 -13.94 -1.31 -7.68
N ARG A 139 -13.13 -1.36 -8.75
CA ARG A 139 -12.94 -0.24 -9.68
C ARG A 139 -14.26 0.17 -10.34
N LYS A 140 -15.08 -0.79 -10.77
CA LYS A 140 -16.42 -0.52 -11.35
C LYS A 140 -17.42 0.07 -10.34
N LEU A 141 -17.32 -0.33 -9.07
CA LEU A 141 -18.10 0.25 -7.98
C LEU A 141 -17.65 1.67 -7.61
N GLY A 142 -16.52 2.14 -8.17
CA GLY A 142 -16.07 3.52 -8.10
C GLY A 142 -15.15 3.83 -6.93
N PHE A 143 -14.53 2.83 -6.28
CA PHE A 143 -13.45 3.08 -5.30
C PHE A 143 -12.33 3.88 -5.96
N SER A 144 -11.93 5.00 -5.34
CA SER A 144 -10.87 5.86 -5.89
C SER A 144 -9.50 5.21 -5.79
N GLN A 145 -9.29 4.35 -4.78
CA GLN A 145 -8.06 3.58 -4.59
C GLN A 145 -8.36 2.09 -4.44
N VAL A 146 -7.69 1.28 -5.26
CA VAL A 146 -7.77 -0.19 -5.25
C VAL A 146 -6.36 -0.75 -5.26
N SER A 147 -5.88 -1.15 -4.09
CA SER A 147 -4.56 -1.75 -3.89
C SER A 147 -4.68 -3.27 -3.88
N VAL A 148 -3.96 -3.92 -4.78
CA VAL A 148 -4.07 -5.36 -5.01
C VAL A 148 -2.77 -6.04 -4.60
N SER A 149 -2.84 -7.06 -3.75
CA SER A 149 -1.65 -7.52 -3.05
C SER A 149 -0.58 -8.12 -3.95
N HIS A 150 -0.94 -8.79 -5.03
CA HIS A 150 0.04 -9.29 -6.00
C HIS A 150 0.71 -8.17 -6.84
N GLU A 151 0.08 -7.00 -6.97
CA GLU A 151 0.62 -5.83 -7.69
C GLU A 151 1.54 -5.02 -6.75
N VAL A 152 1.12 -4.83 -5.50
CA VAL A 152 1.85 -4.01 -4.51
C VAL A 152 3.05 -4.74 -3.93
N SER A 153 2.88 -6.02 -3.57
CA SER A 153 3.93 -6.80 -2.89
C SER A 153 3.73 -8.30 -3.15
N PRO A 154 4.28 -8.87 -4.24
CA PRO A 154 4.11 -10.27 -4.61
C PRO A 154 4.89 -11.26 -3.72
N LEU A 155 4.92 -11.02 -2.41
CA LEU A 155 5.54 -11.90 -1.41
C LEU A 155 4.63 -13.08 -1.10
N ILE A 156 5.22 -14.27 -0.92
CA ILE A 156 4.48 -15.48 -0.52
C ILE A 156 3.75 -15.31 0.83
N LYS A 157 4.34 -14.55 1.76
CA LYS A 157 3.87 -14.38 3.14
C LYS A 157 2.62 -13.51 3.21
N LEU A 158 1.47 -14.08 3.62
CA LEU A 158 0.18 -13.39 3.69
C LEU A 158 0.22 -12.13 4.55
N VAL A 159 0.74 -12.21 5.78
CA VAL A 159 0.75 -11.08 6.72
C VAL A 159 1.59 -9.93 6.17
N GLY A 160 2.85 -10.18 5.82
CA GLY A 160 3.73 -9.12 5.30
C GLY A 160 3.21 -8.49 4.01
N ARG A 161 2.71 -9.31 3.08
CA ARG A 161 2.06 -8.82 1.85
C ARG A 161 0.82 -7.98 2.17
N GLY A 162 -0.02 -8.45 3.08
CA GLY A 162 -1.24 -7.78 3.47
C GLY A 162 -0.98 -6.43 4.15
N ASP A 163 0.00 -6.36 5.05
CA ASP A 163 0.39 -5.12 5.72
C ASP A 163 0.83 -4.06 4.70
N THR A 164 1.70 -4.41 3.75
CA THR A 164 2.13 -3.49 2.69
C THR A 164 0.95 -3.05 1.83
N THR A 165 0.04 -3.96 1.48
CA THR A 165 -1.14 -3.66 0.65
C THR A 165 -2.11 -2.70 1.36
N VAL A 166 -2.31 -2.88 2.67
CA VAL A 166 -3.15 -1.98 3.47
C VAL A 166 -2.50 -0.60 3.61
N VAL A 167 -1.19 -0.55 3.87
CA VAL A 167 -0.46 0.73 3.96
C VAL A 167 -0.53 1.49 2.64
N ASP A 168 -0.36 0.80 1.51
CA ASP A 168 -0.52 1.40 0.19
C ASP A 168 -1.94 1.96 0.00
N ALA A 169 -2.98 1.17 0.27
CA ALA A 169 -4.37 1.64 0.17
C ALA A 169 -4.67 2.86 1.05
N TYR A 170 -4.06 2.90 2.24
CA TYR A 170 -4.24 3.97 3.23
C TYR A 170 -3.57 5.28 2.82
N LEU A 171 -2.39 5.21 2.20
CA LEU A 171 -1.53 6.38 1.93
C LEU A 171 -1.61 6.89 0.48
N SER A 172 -1.81 6.00 -0.49
CA SER A 172 -1.81 6.35 -1.92
C SER A 172 -2.78 7.48 -2.29
N PRO A 173 -4.01 7.58 -1.74
CA PRO A 173 -4.89 8.72 -2.01
C PRO A 173 -4.29 10.07 -1.58
N ILE A 174 -3.63 10.13 -0.42
CA ILE A 174 -3.01 11.35 0.10
C ILE A 174 -1.83 11.75 -0.78
N LEU A 175 -1.00 10.77 -1.15
CA LEU A 175 0.17 10.99 -1.98
C LEU A 175 -0.23 11.48 -3.37
N ALA A 176 -1.28 10.90 -3.98
CA ALA A 176 -1.83 11.36 -5.24
C ALA A 176 -2.31 12.82 -5.15
N ARG A 177 -3.05 13.19 -4.10
CA ARG A 177 -3.48 14.59 -3.87
C ARG A 177 -2.28 15.55 -3.73
N TYR A 178 -1.23 15.13 -3.05
CA TYR A 178 -0.01 15.93 -2.89
C TYR A 178 0.72 16.12 -4.21
N VAL A 179 0.92 15.04 -4.97
CA VAL A 179 1.58 15.07 -6.28
C VAL A 179 0.78 15.92 -7.27
N HIS A 180 -0.55 15.81 -7.30
CA HIS A 180 -1.39 16.65 -8.15
C HIS A 180 -1.27 18.13 -7.82
N ARG A 181 -1.20 18.50 -6.53
CA ARG A 181 -1.00 19.90 -6.12
C ARG A 181 0.34 20.42 -6.64
N VAL A 182 1.41 19.65 -6.49
CA VAL A 182 2.74 20.03 -6.97
C VAL A 182 2.77 20.13 -8.50
N ALA A 183 2.18 19.18 -9.22
CA ALA A 183 2.09 19.21 -10.68
C ALA A 183 1.33 20.44 -11.18
N ALA A 184 0.21 20.79 -10.54
CA ALA A 184 -0.57 21.97 -10.87
C ALA A 184 0.23 23.27 -10.65
N GLU A 185 0.98 23.38 -9.55
CA GLU A 185 1.84 24.53 -9.29
C GLU A 185 3.01 24.66 -10.29
N LEU A 186 3.47 23.55 -10.85
CA LEU A 186 4.50 23.51 -11.89
C LEU A 186 3.95 23.75 -13.29
N GLY A 187 2.62 23.80 -13.49
CA GLY A 187 2.03 23.84 -14.82
C GLY A 187 2.33 22.59 -15.65
N ALA A 188 2.56 21.46 -14.98
CA ALA A 188 2.74 20.16 -15.62
C ALA A 188 1.37 19.47 -15.80
N ALA A 189 1.21 18.70 -16.87
CA ALA A 189 0.03 17.85 -17.03
C ALA A 189 -0.09 16.86 -15.86
N PRO A 190 -1.30 16.40 -15.49
CA PRO A 190 -1.48 15.42 -14.44
C PRO A 190 -0.64 14.18 -14.73
N ILE A 191 0.24 13.84 -13.79
CA ILE A 191 1.10 12.67 -13.88
C ILE A 191 0.19 11.44 -13.70
N SER A 192 0.37 10.42 -14.54
CA SER A 192 -0.22 9.08 -14.37
C SER A 192 0.11 8.54 -12.97
N PRO A 193 -0.71 7.66 -12.35
CA PRO A 193 -0.48 7.19 -10.98
C PRO A 193 0.96 6.72 -10.79
N LEU A 194 1.52 7.05 -9.63
CA LEU A 194 2.85 6.66 -9.19
C LEU A 194 3.05 5.15 -9.44
N GLU A 195 3.76 4.79 -10.51
CA GLU A 195 4.52 3.54 -10.60
C GLU A 195 5.73 3.68 -9.67
N GLY A 196 5.46 3.89 -8.38
CA GLY A 196 6.43 3.97 -7.32
C GLY A 196 6.32 2.69 -6.54
N GLU A 197 7.11 1.70 -6.90
CA GLU A 197 7.40 0.57 -6.02
C GLU A 197 7.69 1.12 -4.63
N MET A 198 6.87 0.78 -3.64
CA MET A 198 7.22 0.88 -2.23
C MET A 198 8.26 -0.19 -1.86
N ALA A 199 9.23 -0.45 -2.74
CA ALA A 199 10.38 -1.27 -2.45
C ALA A 199 11.25 -0.46 -1.48
N ALA A 200 11.24 -0.87 -0.21
CA ALA A 200 12.29 -0.50 0.73
C ALA A 200 13.63 -0.91 0.11
N HIS A 201 14.36 0.05 -0.43
CA HIS A 201 15.73 -0.17 -0.87
C HIS A 201 16.55 -0.45 0.39
N GLN A 202 16.91 -1.71 0.61
CA GLN A 202 17.87 -2.06 1.66
C GLN A 202 19.17 -1.32 1.34
N PRO A 203 19.74 -0.55 2.28
CA PRO A 203 21.07 0.01 2.05
C PRO A 203 22.05 -1.14 1.86
N GLU A 204 22.77 -1.13 0.74
CA GLU A 204 23.83 -2.10 0.46
C GLU A 204 24.80 -2.13 1.64
N GLY A 205 24.93 -3.32 2.24
CA GLY A 205 25.82 -3.53 3.36
C GLY A 205 27.25 -3.19 2.96
N VAL A 206 27.85 -2.25 3.68
CA VAL A 206 29.29 -2.02 3.66
C VAL A 206 29.95 -3.30 4.20
N ILE A 207 30.43 -4.14 3.29
CA ILE A 207 31.37 -5.22 3.58
C ILE A 207 32.69 -4.56 4.00
N SER A 208 32.90 -4.45 5.31
CA SER A 208 34.23 -4.20 5.87
C SER A 208 34.99 -5.52 5.90
N GLU A 209 35.89 -5.73 4.94
CA GLU A 209 36.96 -6.72 5.05
C GLU A 209 37.89 -6.30 6.19
N GLY A 210 37.66 -6.89 7.37
CA GLY A 210 38.49 -6.74 8.56
C GLY A 210 39.18 -8.06 8.88
N THR A 211 40.40 -8.20 8.38
CA THR A 211 41.35 -9.27 8.67
C THR A 211 41.57 -9.40 10.18
N ALA A 212 41.23 -10.55 10.79
CA ALA A 212 41.68 -10.89 12.13
C ALA A 212 42.13 -12.35 12.18
N ARG A 213 43.46 -12.54 12.10
CA ARG A 213 44.15 -13.75 12.54
C ARG A 213 43.93 -13.90 14.04
N VAL A 214 43.47 -15.07 14.51
CA VAL A 214 43.84 -15.56 15.85
C VAL A 214 44.06 -17.08 15.79
N SER A 215 45.23 -17.43 16.31
CA SER A 215 45.88 -18.72 16.49
C SER A 215 45.15 -19.70 17.41
N ASN A 216 45.40 -20.99 17.14
CA ASN A 216 45.05 -22.16 17.96
C ASN A 216 45.68 -22.09 19.37
N PRO A 217 45.18 -22.91 20.30
CA PRO A 217 45.99 -24.04 20.76
C PRO A 217 45.43 -25.41 20.35
#